data_AF-A0A922XCM6-F1
#
_entry.id   AF-A0A922XCM6-F1
#
_cell.length_a   1.000
_cell.length_b   1.000
_cell.length_c   1.000
_cell.angle_alpha   90.00
_cell.angle_beta   90.00
_cell.angle_gamma   90.00
#
_symmetry.space_group_name_H-M   'P 1'
#
loop_
_entity.id
_entity.type
_entity.pdbx_description
1 polymer ?
#
loop_
_entity_poly.entity_id
_entity_poly.type
_entity_poly.pdbx_seq_one_letter_code
_entity_poly.pdbx_strand_id
1 'polypeptide(L)'
;MTEVAADPTRRLRLGVYALLIALAAGDMSGRLLAVNAVNRQELEVSRIGQRLAAAEKKFRAEKISEDALQAKLAAAKQLIEREERRQRPFLSGNDRSRWLAIRALAESGSFEIDAFMDANVWNTIDMVKHRGRDGEMHLYSSKPPLLIVLLAVEYWAINKVTGWTLADNPYEVGRLMLFTVQVLPTLLMLAMIASLAERFGKTDWGRIFVVAAAAFGTMLTPFIAVLNNHTIAAVSASVALYAFVNIWCDGQQKLRWYALAGLAAAFTAANELPALAFFALLAAALLWMNWRLTAAGFAPLAVLVLAAAFGTNYWAHDSWRPPYAHRSATDPDDNWYHYSYTLGGKERQSYWLDPQGIDKGEPSKLDYAFHCFVGHHGIFSLTPMWLLSAWGTWFWLRRGTSAERQLAAGIALLTVVVLTFYIGLRPQIDRNYGGMTSGLRWLFWLAPLWLLAMLPAADRLSQCRRGMSVALVLLTFSVLSASYPTWNPWMQPWIYNWLQSCGWRGFG
;
A
#
# COMPACT_ATOMS: atom_id res chain seq x y z
N MET A 1 -23.10 40.43 -17.86
CA MET A 1 -23.11 39.05 -17.36
C MET A 1 -23.34 38.16 -18.56
N THR A 2 -22.27 37.67 -19.18
CA THR A 2 -22.37 36.64 -20.22
C THR A 2 -22.72 35.33 -19.53
N GLU A 3 -23.89 34.76 -19.83
CA GLU A 3 -24.21 33.38 -19.46
C GLU A 3 -23.06 32.49 -19.91
N VAL A 4 -22.38 31.86 -18.95
CA VAL A 4 -21.44 30.79 -19.25
C VAL A 4 -22.28 29.69 -19.88
N ALA A 5 -22.18 29.52 -21.21
CA ALA A 5 -22.88 28.46 -21.92
C ALA A 5 -22.65 27.14 -21.19
N ALA A 6 -23.73 26.52 -20.73
CA ALA A 6 -23.66 25.25 -20.01
C ALA A 6 -22.96 24.21 -20.90
N ASP A 7 -21.86 23.65 -20.41
CA ASP A 7 -21.12 22.59 -21.10
C ASP A 7 -22.07 21.40 -21.35
N PRO A 8 -22.51 21.16 -22.61
CA PRO A 8 -23.60 20.25 -22.91
C PRO A 8 -23.21 18.78 -22.67
N THR A 9 -21.91 18.46 -22.66
CA THR A 9 -21.42 17.08 -22.47
C THR A 9 -21.06 16.79 -21.02
N ARG A 10 -21.03 17.79 -20.14
CA ARG A 10 -20.68 17.62 -18.72
C ARG A 10 -21.53 16.58 -18.01
N ARG A 11 -22.85 16.56 -18.23
CA ARG A 11 -23.75 15.58 -17.61
C ARG A 11 -23.40 14.15 -18.04
N LEU A 12 -23.10 13.96 -19.33
CA LEU A 12 -22.65 12.67 -19.86
C LEU A 12 -21.31 12.26 -19.23
N ARG A 13 -20.34 13.17 -19.15
CA ARG A 13 -19.04 12.89 -18.51
C ARG A 13 -19.18 12.48 -17.04
N LEU A 14 -19.98 13.20 -16.26
CA LEU A 14 -20.25 12.83 -14.87
C LEU A 14 -20.89 11.44 -14.76
N GLY A 15 -21.80 11.10 -15.68
CA GLY A 15 -22.35 9.74 -15.80
C GLY A 15 -21.28 8.68 -16.11
N VAL A 16 -20.37 8.97 -17.06
CA VAL A 16 -19.24 8.08 -17.38
C VAL A 16 -18.30 7.91 -16.19
N TYR A 17 -17.96 8.99 -15.47
CA TYR A 17 -17.13 8.88 -14.27
C TYR A 17 -17.80 8.02 -13.20
N ALA A 18 -19.09 8.20 -12.97
CA ALA A 18 -19.84 7.39 -12.02
C ALA A 18 -19.82 5.90 -12.41
N LEU A 19 -19.96 5.58 -13.70
CA LEU A 19 -19.84 4.21 -14.20
C LEU A 19 -18.43 3.64 -13.98
N LEU A 20 -17.37 4.39 -14.32
CA LEU A 20 -15.99 3.95 -14.13
C LEU A 20 -15.67 3.72 -12.64
N ILE A 21 -16.13 4.62 -11.76
CA ILE A 21 -15.95 4.50 -10.31
C ILE A 21 -16.75 3.30 -9.76
N ALA A 22 -17.98 3.08 -10.23
CA ALA A 22 -18.78 1.93 -9.83
C ALA A 22 -18.15 0.60 -10.27
N LEU A 23 -17.62 0.54 -11.51
CA LEU A 23 -16.88 -0.62 -12.01
C LEU A 23 -15.61 -0.87 -11.19
N ALA A 24 -14.85 0.19 -10.85
CA ALA A 24 -13.68 0.07 -10.00
C ALA A 24 -14.05 -0.40 -8.58
N ALA A 25 -15.15 0.11 -8.00
CA ALA A 25 -15.65 -0.35 -6.71
C ALA A 25 -15.99 -1.84 -6.73
N GLY A 26 -16.67 -2.30 -7.79
CA GLY A 26 -17.00 -3.70 -8.01
C GLY A 26 -15.76 -4.59 -8.17
N ASP A 27 -14.79 -4.17 -8.99
CA ASP A 27 -13.52 -4.90 -9.19
C ASP A 27 -12.73 -5.01 -7.88
N MET A 28 -12.53 -3.89 -7.17
CA MET A 28 -11.82 -3.87 -5.88
C MET A 28 -12.51 -4.74 -4.82
N SER A 29 -13.83 -4.64 -4.69
CA SER A 29 -14.60 -5.45 -3.74
C SER A 29 -14.60 -6.92 -4.12
N GLY A 30 -14.72 -7.22 -5.41
CA GLY A 30 -14.64 -8.57 -5.95
C GLY A 30 -13.29 -9.21 -5.63
N ARG A 31 -12.18 -8.51 -5.89
CA ARG A 31 -10.82 -8.96 -5.51
C ARG A 31 -10.74 -9.27 -4.03
N LEU A 32 -11.20 -8.35 -3.18
CA LEU A 32 -11.17 -8.50 -1.73
C LEU A 32 -11.96 -9.74 -1.22
N LEU A 33 -13.12 -10.01 -1.83
CA LEU A 33 -13.92 -11.20 -1.54
C LEU A 33 -13.27 -12.48 -2.07
N ALA A 34 -12.56 -12.38 -3.19
CA ALA A 34 -11.87 -13.49 -3.81
C ALA A 34 -10.58 -13.86 -3.06
N VAL A 35 -9.89 -12.88 -2.42
CA VAL A 35 -8.62 -13.10 -1.70
C VAL A 35 -8.70 -14.30 -0.77
N ASN A 36 -7.81 -15.25 -1.05
CA ASN A 36 -7.52 -16.39 -0.21
C ASN A 36 -6.04 -16.79 -0.41
N ALA A 37 -5.42 -17.37 0.62
CA ALA A 37 -4.11 -18.01 0.49
C ALA A 37 -4.24 -19.38 -0.20
N VAL A 38 -4.70 -19.37 -1.46
CA VAL A 38 -4.98 -20.60 -2.25
C VAL A 38 -3.74 -21.49 -2.34
N ASN A 39 -2.54 -20.90 -2.40
CA ASN A 39 -1.27 -21.63 -2.37
C ASN A 39 -1.04 -22.47 -1.09
N ARG A 40 -1.81 -22.24 -0.02
CA ARG A 40 -1.78 -23.03 1.22
C ARG A 40 -2.87 -24.10 1.26
N GLN A 41 -3.85 -24.06 0.37
CA GLN A 41 -5.00 -24.97 0.38
C GLN A 41 -4.59 -26.43 0.23
N GLU A 42 -3.72 -26.75 -0.73
CA GLU A 42 -3.24 -28.12 -0.93
C GLU A 42 -2.48 -28.65 0.30
N LEU A 43 -1.61 -27.82 0.88
CA LEU A 43 -0.86 -28.19 2.08
C LEU A 43 -1.78 -28.38 3.28
N GLU A 44 -2.78 -27.51 3.46
CA GLU A 44 -3.79 -27.62 4.51
C GLU A 44 -4.58 -28.93 4.37
N VAL A 45 -5.17 -29.19 3.19
CA VAL A 45 -5.93 -30.41 2.91
C VAL A 45 -5.08 -31.66 3.12
N SER A 46 -3.84 -31.65 2.63
CA SER A 46 -2.89 -32.76 2.78
C SER A 46 -2.56 -33.02 4.25
N ARG A 47 -2.27 -31.98 5.04
CA ARG A 47 -1.95 -32.12 6.48
C ARG A 47 -3.15 -32.57 7.30
N ILE A 48 -4.34 -32.04 7.02
CA ILE A 48 -5.59 -32.47 7.65
C ILE A 48 -5.82 -33.96 7.37
N GLY A 49 -5.71 -34.38 6.11
CA GLY A 49 -5.87 -35.78 5.72
C GLY A 49 -4.88 -36.72 6.42
N GLN A 50 -3.60 -36.33 6.47
CA GLN A 50 -2.56 -37.10 7.18
C GLN A 50 -2.86 -37.25 8.68
N ARG A 51 -3.22 -36.16 9.36
CA ARG A 51 -3.51 -36.17 10.81
C ARG A 51 -4.79 -36.93 11.13
N LEU A 52 -5.82 -36.81 10.29
CA LEU A 52 -7.06 -37.58 10.44
C LEU A 52 -6.83 -39.08 10.27
N ALA A 53 -6.07 -39.50 9.25
CA ALA A 53 -5.73 -40.91 9.06
C ALA A 53 -4.95 -41.48 10.25
N ALA A 54 -4.03 -40.69 10.81
CA ALA A 54 -3.29 -41.09 12.02
C ALA A 54 -4.22 -41.19 13.25
N ALA A 55 -5.14 -40.25 13.44
CA ALA A 55 -6.13 -40.26 14.51
C ALA A 55 -7.08 -41.46 14.39
N GLU A 56 -7.57 -41.76 13.19
CA GLU A 56 -8.42 -42.91 12.92
C GLU A 56 -7.72 -44.22 13.26
N LYS A 57 -6.47 -44.39 12.81
CA LYS A 57 -5.67 -45.58 13.15
C LYS A 57 -5.54 -45.75 14.67
N LYS A 58 -5.34 -44.65 15.41
CA LYS A 58 -5.24 -44.66 16.86
C LYS A 58 -6.57 -45.04 17.52
N PHE A 59 -7.68 -44.42 17.13
CA PHE A 59 -8.98 -44.68 17.73
C PHE A 59 -9.51 -46.08 17.42
N ARG A 60 -9.28 -46.61 16.21
CA ARG A 60 -9.61 -48.00 15.88
C ARG A 60 -8.85 -49.01 16.75
N ALA A 61 -7.61 -48.69 17.15
CA ALA A 61 -6.84 -49.54 18.04
C ALA A 61 -7.41 -49.60 19.48
N GLU A 62 -8.26 -48.64 19.87
CA GLU A 62 -8.91 -48.61 21.19
C GLU A 62 -10.10 -49.59 21.30
N LYS A 63 -10.48 -50.28 20.20
CA LYS A 63 -11.59 -51.27 20.16
C LYS A 63 -12.94 -50.72 20.68
N ILE A 64 -13.19 -49.44 20.48
CA ILE A 64 -14.44 -48.76 20.82
C ILE A 64 -15.55 -49.12 19.82
N SER A 65 -16.82 -48.88 20.18
CA SER A 65 -17.95 -49.05 19.27
C SER A 65 -17.85 -48.10 18.06
N GLU A 66 -18.47 -48.47 16.93
CA GLU A 66 -18.44 -47.66 15.72
C GLU A 66 -19.05 -46.26 15.96
N ASP A 67 -20.14 -46.16 16.73
CA ASP A 67 -20.74 -44.87 17.09
C ASP A 67 -19.78 -43.98 17.90
N ALA A 68 -19.05 -44.56 18.86
CA ALA A 68 -18.06 -43.84 19.65
C ALA A 68 -16.83 -43.44 18.81
N LEU A 69 -16.44 -44.28 17.85
CA LEU A 69 -15.38 -43.97 16.88
C LEU A 69 -15.76 -42.78 16.02
N GLN A 70 -16.98 -42.76 15.46
CA GLN A 70 -17.45 -41.66 14.63
C GLN A 70 -17.54 -40.34 15.41
N ALA A 71 -18.04 -40.38 16.65
CA ALA A 71 -18.09 -39.20 17.52
C ALA A 71 -16.68 -38.65 17.82
N LYS A 72 -15.71 -39.52 18.16
CA LYS A 72 -14.31 -39.12 18.38
C LYS A 72 -13.66 -38.57 17.11
N LEU A 73 -13.92 -39.18 15.95
CA LEU A 73 -13.40 -38.70 14.67
C LEU A 73 -13.98 -37.35 14.29
N ALA A 74 -15.27 -37.11 14.53
CA ALA A 74 -15.91 -35.82 14.27
C ALA A 74 -15.30 -34.70 15.14
N ALA A 75 -15.11 -34.96 16.45
CA ALA A 75 -14.45 -34.01 17.35
C ALA A 75 -12.98 -33.78 16.98
N ALA A 76 -12.24 -34.85 16.65
CA ALA A 76 -10.85 -34.76 16.21
C ALA A 76 -10.73 -33.99 14.89
N LYS A 77 -11.67 -34.18 13.95
CA LYS A 77 -11.73 -33.45 12.69
C LYS A 77 -11.89 -31.96 12.94
N GLN A 78 -12.84 -31.54 13.77
CA GLN A 78 -13.01 -30.13 14.10
C GLN A 78 -11.74 -29.52 14.71
N LEU A 79 -11.08 -30.23 15.62
CA LEU A 79 -9.83 -29.77 16.24
C LEU A 79 -8.68 -29.70 15.24
N ILE A 80 -8.46 -30.75 14.45
CA ILE A 80 -7.39 -30.83 13.44
C ILE A 80 -7.59 -29.76 12.36
N GLU A 81 -8.81 -29.58 11.85
CA GLU A 81 -9.13 -28.54 10.89
C GLU A 81 -8.86 -27.15 11.48
N ARG A 82 -9.15 -26.93 12.76
CA ARG A 82 -8.83 -25.66 13.45
C ARG A 82 -7.32 -25.44 13.57
N GLU A 83 -6.56 -26.47 13.94
CA GLU A 83 -5.11 -26.39 14.17
C GLU A 83 -4.28 -26.33 12.87
N GLU A 84 -4.73 -27.01 11.82
CA GLU A 84 -4.07 -27.03 10.51
C GLU A 84 -4.56 -25.94 9.56
N ARG A 85 -5.49 -25.09 10.01
CA ARG A 85 -5.99 -23.97 9.24
C ARG A 85 -4.84 -23.03 8.87
N ARG A 86 -4.53 -22.95 7.58
CA ARG A 86 -3.46 -22.14 6.99
C ARG A 86 -4.03 -21.03 6.11
N GLN A 87 -5.24 -21.18 5.62
CA GLN A 87 -5.92 -20.19 4.78
C GLN A 87 -6.42 -18.99 5.59
N ARG A 88 -6.00 -17.79 5.16
CA ARG A 88 -6.37 -16.47 5.70
C ARG A 88 -6.27 -15.40 4.61
N PRO A 89 -6.94 -14.24 4.77
CA PRO A 89 -6.79 -13.11 3.85
C PRO A 89 -5.51 -12.28 4.14
N PHE A 90 -4.44 -12.89 4.66
CA PHE A 90 -3.18 -12.22 4.99
C PHE A 90 -2.05 -12.84 4.16
N LEU A 91 -1.58 -12.11 3.16
CA LEU A 91 -1.00 -12.72 1.97
C LEU A 91 0.54 -12.71 1.93
N SER A 92 1.20 -12.03 2.87
CA SER A 92 2.65 -12.05 3.00
C SER A 92 3.13 -11.84 4.45
N GLY A 93 4.44 -11.92 4.69
CA GLY A 93 4.98 -11.44 5.96
C GLY A 93 4.71 -9.93 6.16
N ASN A 94 4.66 -9.16 5.08
CA ASN A 94 4.58 -7.70 5.14
C ASN A 94 3.25 -7.21 5.71
N ASP A 95 2.12 -7.73 5.23
CA ASP A 95 0.81 -7.38 5.76
C ASP A 95 0.55 -8.09 7.10
N ARG A 96 0.96 -9.35 7.27
CA ARG A 96 0.85 -10.07 8.56
C ARG A 96 1.56 -9.36 9.71
N SER A 97 2.67 -8.69 9.46
CA SER A 97 3.35 -7.87 10.49
C SER A 97 2.43 -6.76 11.04
N ARG A 98 1.64 -6.12 10.17
CA ARG A 98 0.68 -5.08 10.59
C ARG A 98 -0.51 -5.71 11.32
N TRP A 99 -1.05 -6.80 10.77
CA TRP A 99 -2.17 -7.52 11.40
C TRP A 99 -1.81 -8.05 12.79
N LEU A 100 -0.60 -8.57 12.97
CA LEU A 100 -0.08 -9.00 14.26
C LEU A 100 -0.05 -7.86 15.27
N ALA A 101 0.49 -6.70 14.90
CA ALA A 101 0.55 -5.56 15.81
C ALA A 101 -0.84 -4.96 16.11
N ILE A 102 -1.75 -4.92 15.14
CA ILE A 102 -3.16 -4.53 15.34
C ILE A 102 -3.81 -5.47 16.36
N ARG A 103 -3.62 -6.78 16.16
CA ARG A 103 -4.16 -7.82 17.03
C ARG A 103 -3.60 -7.70 18.44
N ALA A 104 -2.28 -7.62 18.57
CA ALA A 104 -1.61 -7.48 19.85
C ALA A 104 -2.12 -6.26 20.62
N LEU A 105 -2.18 -5.10 19.96
CA LEU A 105 -2.59 -3.87 20.61
C LEU A 105 -4.07 -3.91 21.04
N ALA A 106 -4.96 -4.41 20.19
CA ALA A 106 -6.38 -4.45 20.50
C ALA A 106 -6.76 -5.54 21.52
N GLU A 107 -6.07 -6.70 21.51
CA GLU A 107 -6.40 -7.85 22.38
C GLU A 107 -5.65 -7.84 23.72
N SER A 108 -4.47 -7.22 23.80
CA SER A 108 -3.64 -7.20 25.02
C SER A 108 -3.29 -5.80 25.53
N GLY A 109 -3.50 -4.75 24.73
CA GLY A 109 -3.02 -3.40 25.06
C GLY A 109 -1.51 -3.19 24.87
N SER A 110 -0.79 -4.18 24.33
CA SER A 110 0.66 -4.15 24.08
C SER A 110 0.98 -4.26 22.58
N PHE A 111 2.14 -3.74 22.15
CA PHE A 111 2.66 -3.93 20.79
C PHE A 111 3.50 -5.21 20.63
N GLU A 112 3.75 -5.91 21.73
CA GLU A 112 4.49 -7.17 21.77
C GLU A 112 3.69 -8.25 21.03
N ILE A 113 4.29 -8.86 20.02
CA ILE A 113 3.59 -9.82 19.15
C ILE A 113 3.84 -11.28 19.55
N ASP A 114 4.74 -11.54 20.50
CA ASP A 114 5.23 -12.86 20.90
C ASP A 114 4.10 -13.86 21.17
N ALA A 115 3.13 -13.46 22.00
CA ALA A 115 2.00 -14.29 22.41
C ALA A 115 1.03 -14.61 21.26
N PHE A 116 1.07 -13.83 20.18
CA PHE A 116 0.16 -13.96 19.05
C PHE A 116 0.77 -14.70 17.88
N MET A 117 2.08 -15.01 17.94
CA MET A 117 2.80 -15.65 16.86
C MET A 117 2.62 -17.17 16.82
N ASP A 118 2.55 -17.74 15.62
CA ASP A 118 2.52 -19.18 15.39
C ASP A 118 3.26 -19.61 14.10
N ALA A 119 3.58 -20.90 14.01
CA ALA A 119 4.39 -21.44 12.91
C ALA A 119 3.67 -21.55 11.55
N ASN A 120 2.35 -21.42 11.52
CA ASN A 120 1.49 -21.67 10.37
C ASN A 120 0.95 -20.37 9.76
N VAL A 121 0.25 -19.56 10.57
CA VAL A 121 -0.56 -18.42 10.14
C VAL A 121 0.03 -17.12 10.63
N TRP A 122 0.14 -16.95 11.95
CA TRP A 122 0.53 -15.69 12.56
C TRP A 122 2.06 -15.57 12.67
N ASN A 123 2.75 -15.50 11.54
CA ASN A 123 4.19 -15.26 11.50
C ASN A 123 4.54 -14.17 10.49
N THR A 124 5.69 -13.55 10.70
CA THR A 124 6.23 -12.57 9.76
C THR A 124 7.76 -12.59 9.79
N ILE A 125 8.38 -12.19 8.70
CA ILE A 125 9.80 -11.81 8.66
C ILE A 125 9.98 -10.33 8.98
N ASP A 126 8.92 -9.52 8.88
CA ASP A 126 8.95 -8.06 9.02
C ASP A 126 8.78 -7.65 10.49
N MET A 127 9.63 -8.18 11.36
CA MET A 127 9.63 -7.90 12.80
C MET A 127 11.03 -7.61 13.33
N VAL A 128 11.09 -6.91 14.46
CA VAL A 128 12.29 -6.54 15.19
C VAL A 128 12.23 -7.11 16.60
N LYS A 129 13.39 -7.24 17.26
CA LYS A 129 13.47 -7.64 18.67
C LYS A 129 14.25 -6.59 19.45
N HIS A 130 13.65 -6.07 20.51
CA HIS A 130 14.32 -5.14 21.42
C HIS A 130 13.73 -5.26 22.83
N ARG A 131 14.39 -4.61 23.79
CA ARG A 131 13.96 -4.61 25.19
C ARG A 131 12.65 -3.83 25.34
N GLY A 132 11.66 -4.41 26.01
CA GLY A 132 10.42 -3.76 26.40
C GLY A 132 10.59 -2.94 27.69
N ARG A 133 9.50 -2.29 28.13
CA ARG A 133 9.49 -1.50 29.37
C ARG A 133 9.60 -2.35 30.64
N ASP A 134 9.29 -3.63 30.54
CA ASP A 134 9.48 -4.62 31.60
C ASP A 134 10.94 -5.07 31.74
N GLY A 135 11.82 -4.64 30.84
CA GLY A 135 13.23 -5.02 30.82
C GLY A 135 13.50 -6.33 30.08
N GLU A 136 12.51 -7.00 29.52
CA GLU A 136 12.66 -8.26 28.80
C GLU A 136 12.71 -8.05 27.28
N MET A 137 13.23 -9.03 26.53
CA MET A 137 13.32 -8.95 25.07
C MET A 137 12.05 -9.46 24.41
N HIS A 138 11.37 -8.60 23.66
CA HIS A 138 10.13 -8.94 22.95
C HIS A 138 10.24 -8.71 21.45
N LEU A 139 9.36 -9.35 20.70
CA LEU A 139 9.18 -9.15 19.27
C LEU A 139 8.14 -8.07 19.00
N TYR A 140 8.41 -7.25 17.99
CA TYR A 140 7.52 -6.16 17.57
C TYR A 140 7.42 -6.11 16.05
N SER A 141 6.31 -5.57 15.53
CA SER A 141 6.24 -5.20 14.11
C SER A 141 7.31 -4.18 13.76
N SER A 142 7.94 -4.33 12.59
CA SER A 142 8.87 -3.34 12.04
C SER A 142 8.18 -2.12 11.41
N LYS A 143 6.84 -2.10 11.35
CA LYS A 143 6.08 -1.09 10.60
C LYS A 143 5.77 0.13 11.46
N PRO A 144 5.66 1.34 10.87
CA PRO A 144 5.29 2.55 11.60
C PRO A 144 3.96 2.37 12.36
N PRO A 145 3.90 2.68 13.67
CA PRO A 145 2.77 2.30 14.50
C PRO A 145 1.56 3.22 14.38
N LEU A 146 1.67 4.45 13.86
CA LEU A 146 0.52 5.36 13.75
C LEU A 146 -0.66 4.70 13.03
N LEU A 147 -0.42 4.13 11.85
CA LEU A 147 -1.46 3.44 11.10
C LEU A 147 -1.99 2.21 11.86
N ILE A 148 -1.10 1.45 12.52
CA ILE A 148 -1.49 0.30 13.34
C ILE A 148 -2.45 0.73 14.45
N VAL A 149 -2.18 1.82 15.15
CA VAL A 149 -3.03 2.34 16.23
C VAL A 149 -4.41 2.73 15.70
N LEU A 150 -4.47 3.45 14.58
CA LEU A 150 -5.75 3.84 13.97
C LEU A 150 -6.59 2.60 13.59
N LEU A 151 -5.94 1.56 13.06
CA LEU A 151 -6.60 0.32 12.66
C LEU A 151 -6.96 -0.58 13.84
N ALA A 152 -6.20 -0.52 14.94
CA ALA A 152 -6.55 -1.22 16.18
C ALA A 152 -7.83 -0.67 16.80
N VAL A 153 -8.09 0.65 16.68
CA VAL A 153 -9.37 1.25 17.10
C VAL A 153 -10.53 0.70 16.28
N GLU A 154 -10.37 0.59 14.95
CA GLU A 154 -11.38 -0.01 14.10
C GLU A 154 -11.62 -1.48 14.44
N TYR A 155 -10.56 -2.27 14.57
CA TYR A 155 -10.67 -3.69 14.95
C TYR A 155 -11.37 -3.84 16.31
N TRP A 156 -10.99 -3.03 17.30
CA TRP A 156 -11.63 -3.00 18.61
C TRP A 156 -13.13 -2.70 18.51
N ALA A 157 -13.54 -1.74 17.68
CA ALA A 157 -14.95 -1.42 17.47
C ALA A 157 -15.71 -2.60 16.83
N ILE A 158 -15.13 -3.24 15.81
CA ILE A 158 -15.70 -4.46 15.20
C ILE A 158 -15.87 -5.55 16.27
N ASN A 159 -14.82 -5.83 17.04
CA ASN A 159 -14.86 -6.84 18.10
C ASN A 159 -15.94 -6.55 19.14
N LYS A 160 -16.09 -5.29 19.59
CA LYS A 160 -17.10 -4.93 20.59
C LYS A 160 -18.53 -5.06 20.08
N VAL A 161 -18.76 -4.83 18.79
CA VAL A 161 -20.11 -4.88 18.20
C VAL A 161 -20.51 -6.30 17.82
N THR A 162 -19.58 -7.10 17.28
CA THR A 162 -19.91 -8.41 16.69
C THR A 162 -19.38 -9.60 17.48
N GLY A 163 -18.43 -9.38 18.40
CA GLY A 163 -17.66 -10.45 19.06
C GLY A 163 -16.60 -11.09 18.16
N TRP A 164 -16.44 -10.65 16.92
CA TRP A 164 -15.47 -11.23 15.99
C TRP A 164 -14.04 -10.88 16.34
N THR A 165 -13.15 -11.87 16.22
CA THR A 165 -11.71 -11.69 16.40
C THR A 165 -10.96 -11.92 15.10
N LEU A 166 -9.76 -11.34 14.96
CA LEU A 166 -8.86 -11.65 13.86
C LEU A 166 -8.43 -13.13 13.87
N ALA A 167 -8.43 -13.78 15.04
CA ALA A 167 -8.09 -15.20 15.17
C ALA A 167 -9.19 -16.12 14.61
N ASP A 168 -10.43 -15.89 15.03
CA ASP A 168 -11.56 -16.79 14.80
C ASP A 168 -12.37 -16.41 13.55
N ASN A 169 -12.44 -15.11 13.24
CA ASN A 169 -13.18 -14.52 12.12
C ASN A 169 -12.27 -13.68 11.19
N PRO A 170 -11.14 -14.23 10.72
CA PRO A 170 -10.14 -13.49 9.97
C PRO A 170 -10.65 -12.94 8.64
N TYR A 171 -11.57 -13.64 7.98
CA TYR A 171 -12.11 -13.21 6.70
C TYR A 171 -13.10 -12.07 6.87
N GLU A 172 -14.00 -12.19 7.83
CA GLU A 172 -15.01 -11.18 8.12
C GLU A 172 -14.34 -9.89 8.58
N VAL A 173 -13.47 -9.97 9.59
CA VAL A 173 -12.75 -8.82 10.14
C VAL A 173 -11.78 -8.24 9.11
N GLY A 174 -10.94 -9.10 8.51
CA GLY A 174 -9.91 -8.66 7.56
C GLY A 174 -10.51 -7.99 6.32
N ARG A 175 -11.57 -8.54 5.74
CA ARG A 175 -12.24 -7.95 4.57
C ARG A 175 -13.00 -6.68 4.94
N LEU A 176 -13.69 -6.65 6.08
CA LEU A 176 -14.40 -5.44 6.51
C LEU A 176 -13.43 -4.27 6.67
N MET A 177 -12.31 -4.49 7.38
CA MET A 177 -11.29 -3.46 7.58
C MET A 177 -10.62 -3.04 6.26
N LEU A 178 -10.28 -3.98 5.38
CA LEU A 178 -9.70 -3.61 4.07
C LEU A 178 -10.70 -2.83 3.20
N PHE A 179 -11.99 -3.14 3.28
CA PHE A 179 -13.01 -2.38 2.57
C PHE A 179 -13.08 -0.93 3.05
N THR A 180 -13.12 -0.70 4.36
CA THR A 180 -13.21 0.64 4.95
C THR A 180 -11.94 1.47 4.79
N VAL A 181 -10.75 0.85 4.82
CA VAL A 181 -9.45 1.58 4.84
C VAL A 181 -8.73 1.61 3.50
N GLN A 182 -9.09 0.72 2.56
CA GLN A 182 -8.53 0.70 1.21
C GLN A 182 -9.58 1.05 0.16
N VAL A 183 -10.72 0.36 0.12
CA VAL A 183 -11.72 0.54 -0.96
C VAL A 183 -12.36 1.92 -0.86
N LEU A 184 -13.01 2.25 0.26
CA LEU A 184 -13.72 3.54 0.39
C LEU A 184 -12.80 4.76 0.20
N PRO A 185 -11.58 4.81 0.77
CA PRO A 185 -10.68 5.96 0.58
C PRO A 185 -10.16 6.03 -0.86
N THR A 186 -9.99 4.90 -1.55
CA THR A 186 -9.64 4.89 -2.97
C THR A 186 -10.78 5.42 -3.83
N LEU A 187 -12.04 5.13 -3.52
CA LEU A 187 -13.19 5.75 -4.21
C LEU A 187 -13.22 7.27 -4.03
N LEU A 188 -12.89 7.76 -2.83
CA LEU A 188 -12.70 9.19 -2.59
C LEU A 188 -11.58 9.77 -3.47
N MET A 189 -10.43 9.08 -3.57
CA MET A 189 -9.35 9.47 -4.48
C MET A 189 -9.83 9.54 -5.93
N LEU A 190 -10.58 8.55 -6.43
CA LEU A 190 -11.11 8.57 -7.79
C LEU A 190 -12.06 9.75 -8.02
N ALA A 191 -12.92 10.08 -7.06
CA ALA A 191 -13.79 11.26 -7.13
C ALA A 191 -12.99 12.57 -7.17
N MET A 192 -11.90 12.69 -6.39
CA MET A 192 -11.00 13.84 -6.45
C MET A 192 -10.28 13.94 -7.80
N ILE A 193 -9.79 12.82 -8.34
CA ILE A 193 -9.16 12.79 -9.67
C ILE A 193 -10.18 13.19 -10.76
N ALA A 194 -11.42 12.71 -10.69
CA ALA A 194 -12.48 13.12 -11.63
C ALA A 194 -12.77 14.62 -11.52
N SER A 195 -12.83 15.17 -10.30
CA SER A 195 -12.99 16.62 -10.10
C SER A 195 -11.80 17.41 -10.65
N LEU A 196 -10.58 16.92 -10.51
CA LEU A 196 -9.37 17.56 -11.06
C LEU A 196 -9.32 17.45 -12.59
N ALA A 197 -9.77 16.33 -13.15
CA ALA A 197 -9.90 16.16 -14.59
C ALA A 197 -10.89 17.16 -15.18
N GLU A 198 -12.05 17.37 -14.56
CA GLU A 198 -13.01 18.41 -14.97
C GLU A 198 -12.38 19.81 -14.91
N ARG A 199 -11.56 20.07 -13.90
CA ARG A 199 -10.94 21.38 -13.69
C ARG A 199 -9.85 21.71 -14.71
N PHE A 200 -9.01 20.73 -15.06
CA PHE A 200 -7.79 20.97 -15.82
C PHE A 200 -7.78 20.36 -17.23
N GLY A 201 -8.55 19.29 -17.46
CA GLY A 201 -8.65 18.69 -18.78
C GLY A 201 -9.34 19.63 -19.75
N LYS A 202 -9.00 19.53 -21.03
CA LYS A 202 -9.50 20.39 -22.11
C LYS A 202 -10.40 19.65 -23.08
N THR A 203 -10.33 18.31 -23.12
CA THR A 203 -11.21 17.50 -23.96
C THR A 203 -11.94 16.44 -23.13
N ASP A 204 -13.15 16.08 -23.56
CA ASP A 204 -13.95 15.05 -22.88
C ASP A 204 -13.22 13.72 -22.82
N TRP A 205 -12.57 13.37 -23.93
CA TRP A 205 -11.79 12.14 -24.04
C TRP A 205 -10.59 12.15 -23.08
N GLY A 206 -9.83 13.25 -23.01
CA GLY A 206 -8.67 13.36 -22.12
C GLY A 206 -9.05 13.22 -20.65
N ARG A 207 -10.16 13.84 -20.24
CA ARG A 207 -10.69 13.73 -18.87
C ARG A 207 -11.13 12.31 -18.54
N ILE A 208 -11.94 11.69 -19.40
CA ILE A 208 -12.41 10.30 -19.24
C ILE A 208 -11.23 9.33 -19.21
N PHE A 209 -10.24 9.53 -20.08
CA PHE A 209 -9.03 8.70 -20.12
C PHE A 209 -8.27 8.73 -18.79
N VAL A 210 -8.05 9.91 -18.19
CA VAL A 210 -7.34 10.01 -16.91
C VAL A 210 -8.14 9.38 -15.76
N VAL A 211 -9.47 9.51 -15.75
CA VAL A 211 -10.32 8.83 -14.74
C VAL A 211 -10.28 7.31 -14.93
N ALA A 212 -10.32 6.81 -16.17
CA ALA A 212 -10.15 5.39 -16.46
C ALA A 212 -8.76 4.86 -16.07
N ALA A 213 -7.71 5.65 -16.33
CA ALA A 213 -6.34 5.35 -15.93
C ALA A 213 -6.21 5.26 -14.40
N ALA A 214 -6.84 6.18 -13.66
CA ALA A 214 -6.88 6.14 -12.20
C ALA A 214 -7.61 4.89 -11.67
N ALA A 215 -8.74 4.55 -12.28
CA ALA A 215 -9.59 3.43 -11.89
C ALA A 215 -8.93 2.06 -12.12
N PHE A 216 -8.24 1.87 -13.24
CA PHE A 216 -7.80 0.54 -13.67
C PHE A 216 -6.32 0.42 -14.00
N GLY A 217 -5.66 1.53 -14.35
CA GLY A 217 -4.29 1.50 -14.90
C GLY A 217 -3.19 1.61 -13.84
N THR A 218 -3.53 1.94 -12.59
CA THR A 218 -2.51 2.13 -11.55
C THR A 218 -2.22 0.83 -10.79
N MET A 219 -0.98 0.68 -10.35
CA MET A 219 -0.58 -0.42 -9.45
C MET A 219 -1.14 -0.28 -8.01
N LEU A 220 -2.00 0.70 -7.74
CA LEU A 220 -2.71 0.81 -6.45
C LEU A 220 -3.83 -0.23 -6.32
N THR A 221 -4.54 -0.50 -7.41
CA THR A 221 -5.69 -1.43 -7.44
C THR A 221 -5.36 -2.83 -6.89
N PRO A 222 -4.27 -3.50 -7.27
CA PRO A 222 -3.96 -4.81 -6.71
C PRO A 222 -3.62 -4.78 -5.21
N PHE A 223 -3.19 -3.62 -4.68
CA PHE A 223 -2.85 -3.45 -3.27
C PHE A 223 -4.06 -3.24 -2.38
N ILE A 224 -5.25 -2.99 -2.94
CA ILE A 224 -6.50 -2.85 -2.19
C ILE A 224 -6.84 -4.12 -1.40
N ALA A 225 -6.42 -5.28 -1.91
CA ALA A 225 -6.71 -6.59 -1.33
C ALA A 225 -5.79 -6.95 -0.14
N VAL A 226 -4.83 -6.10 0.22
CA VAL A 226 -3.87 -6.34 1.31
C VAL A 226 -3.68 -5.10 2.18
N LEU A 227 -3.32 -5.31 3.44
CA LEU A 227 -3.03 -4.20 4.35
C LEU A 227 -1.67 -3.59 4.04
N ASN A 228 -1.67 -2.36 3.52
CA ASN A 228 -0.47 -1.64 3.13
C ASN A 228 -0.63 -0.13 3.33
N ASN A 229 0.49 0.58 3.48
CA ASN A 229 0.55 2.03 3.64
C ASN A 229 0.57 2.79 2.31
N HIS A 230 0.89 2.14 1.19
CA HIS A 230 1.06 2.78 -0.13
C HIS A 230 -0.25 3.35 -0.66
N THR A 231 -1.34 2.58 -0.58
CA THR A 231 -2.68 3.03 -0.98
C THR A 231 -3.15 4.19 -0.10
N ILE A 232 -2.98 4.07 1.21
CA ILE A 232 -3.37 5.11 2.18
C ILE A 232 -2.59 6.41 1.93
N ALA A 233 -1.28 6.29 1.66
CA ALA A 233 -0.44 7.43 1.30
C ALA A 233 -0.85 8.05 -0.04
N ALA A 234 -1.23 7.26 -1.05
CA ALA A 234 -1.76 7.79 -2.30
C ALA A 234 -3.06 8.58 -2.08
N VAL A 235 -3.98 8.05 -1.27
CA VAL A 235 -5.23 8.75 -0.94
C VAL A 235 -4.95 10.06 -0.22
N SER A 236 -4.10 10.06 0.81
CA SER A 236 -3.75 11.29 1.54
C SER A 236 -2.98 12.28 0.67
N ALA A 237 -2.12 11.82 -0.23
CA ALA A 237 -1.45 12.67 -1.21
C ALA A 237 -2.46 13.33 -2.17
N SER A 238 -3.50 12.59 -2.57
CA SER A 238 -4.60 13.13 -3.39
C SER A 238 -5.42 14.19 -2.65
N VAL A 239 -5.75 13.97 -1.37
CA VAL A 239 -6.42 14.96 -0.51
C VAL A 239 -5.57 16.23 -0.38
N ALA A 240 -4.28 16.08 -0.11
CA ALA A 240 -3.35 17.20 0.00
C ALA A 240 -3.21 17.96 -1.32
N LEU A 241 -3.09 17.25 -2.45
CA LEU A 241 -3.05 17.83 -3.80
C LEU A 241 -4.34 18.60 -4.11
N TYR A 242 -5.51 18.02 -3.78
CA TYR A 242 -6.81 18.65 -4.01
C TYR A 242 -6.95 19.95 -3.20
N ALA A 243 -6.57 19.92 -1.92
CA ALA A 243 -6.55 21.11 -1.06
C ALA A 243 -5.56 22.17 -1.57
N PHE A 244 -4.36 21.75 -1.96
CA PHE A 244 -3.34 22.64 -2.53
C PHE A 244 -3.84 23.31 -3.82
N VAL A 245 -4.49 22.55 -4.71
CA VAL A 245 -5.10 23.07 -5.94
C VAL A 245 -6.14 24.15 -5.64
N ASN A 246 -7.02 23.94 -4.65
CA ASN A 246 -8.01 24.93 -4.25
C ASN A 246 -7.35 26.22 -3.74
N ILE A 247 -6.26 26.11 -2.97
CA ILE A 247 -5.54 27.27 -2.45
C ILE A 247 -4.77 27.99 -3.57
N TRP A 248 -3.90 27.24 -4.24
CA TRP A 248 -2.85 27.76 -5.12
C TRP A 248 -3.39 28.19 -6.48
N CYS A 249 -4.34 27.41 -7.01
CA CYS A 249 -4.83 27.60 -8.37
C CYS A 249 -6.22 28.25 -8.40
N ASP A 250 -7.11 27.95 -7.44
CA ASP A 250 -8.43 28.61 -7.34
C ASP A 250 -8.44 29.85 -6.43
N GLY A 251 -7.31 30.16 -5.77
CA GLY A 251 -7.19 31.31 -4.88
C GLY A 251 -8.05 31.23 -3.63
N GLN A 252 -8.49 30.04 -3.20
CA GLN A 252 -9.37 29.86 -2.04
C GLN A 252 -8.58 30.01 -0.73
N GLN A 253 -8.47 31.25 -0.24
CA GLN A 253 -7.81 31.62 1.02
C GLN A 253 -8.68 31.30 2.25
N LYS A 254 -9.04 30.02 2.45
CA LYS A 254 -9.89 29.57 3.56
C LYS A 254 -9.14 28.62 4.48
N LEU A 255 -9.28 28.83 5.80
CA LEU A 255 -8.59 28.04 6.85
C LEU A 255 -8.72 26.53 6.66
N ARG A 256 -9.93 26.06 6.30
CA ARG A 256 -10.23 24.64 6.07
C ARG A 256 -9.31 23.97 5.04
N TRP A 257 -8.90 24.69 3.99
CA TRP A 257 -8.05 24.12 2.96
C TRP A 257 -6.60 23.98 3.42
N TYR A 258 -6.10 24.97 4.16
CA TYR A 258 -4.78 24.90 4.78
C TYR A 258 -4.71 23.79 5.82
N ALA A 259 -5.76 23.66 6.65
CA ALA A 259 -5.88 22.57 7.63
C ALA A 259 -5.91 21.19 6.97
N LEU A 260 -6.71 21.03 5.91
CA LEU A 260 -6.78 19.78 5.17
C LEU A 260 -5.45 19.43 4.49
N ALA A 261 -4.77 20.43 3.90
CA ALA A 261 -3.44 20.24 3.31
C ALA A 261 -2.40 19.81 4.35
N GLY A 262 -2.38 20.44 5.53
CA GLY A 262 -1.45 20.12 6.62
C GLY A 262 -1.67 18.71 7.17
N LEU A 263 -2.92 18.38 7.48
CA LEU A 263 -3.32 17.04 7.93
C LEU A 263 -2.88 15.97 6.92
N ALA A 264 -3.29 16.12 5.67
CA ALA A 264 -3.11 15.10 4.65
C ALA A 264 -1.65 14.97 4.19
N ALA A 265 -0.91 16.08 4.07
CA ALA A 265 0.51 16.04 3.69
C ALA A 265 1.36 15.41 4.80
N ALA A 266 1.13 15.75 6.07
CA ALA A 266 1.83 15.14 7.20
C ALA A 266 1.47 13.65 7.33
N PHE A 267 0.20 13.28 7.10
CA PHE A 267 -0.23 11.88 7.12
C PHE A 267 0.38 11.07 5.97
N THR A 268 0.55 11.69 4.79
CA THR A 268 1.29 11.07 3.68
C THR A 268 2.74 10.79 4.11
N ALA A 269 3.42 11.76 4.72
CA ALA A 269 4.80 11.59 5.22
C ALA A 269 4.94 10.55 6.34
N ALA A 270 3.94 10.44 7.23
CA ALA A 270 3.93 9.43 8.28
C ALA A 270 3.76 8.00 7.72
N ASN A 271 3.09 7.86 6.58
CA ASN A 271 2.91 6.57 5.90
C ASN A 271 4.03 6.26 4.91
N GLU A 272 4.68 7.27 4.31
CA GLU A 272 5.73 7.13 3.31
C GLU A 272 6.89 8.08 3.61
N LEU A 273 8.04 7.54 4.02
CA LEU A 273 9.21 8.34 4.40
C LEU A 273 9.63 9.38 3.33
N PRO A 274 9.71 9.05 2.02
CA PRO A 274 10.05 10.04 0.99
C PRO A 274 9.00 11.14 0.81
N ALA A 275 7.76 10.92 1.25
CA ALA A 275 6.72 11.95 1.20
C ALA A 275 6.96 13.09 2.20
N LEU A 276 7.99 13.00 3.06
CA LEU A 276 8.53 14.17 3.76
C LEU A 276 8.93 15.29 2.80
N ALA A 277 9.46 14.95 1.61
CA ALA A 277 9.78 15.95 0.58
C ALA A 277 8.51 16.64 0.03
N PHE A 278 7.42 15.88 -0.12
CA PHE A 278 6.11 16.42 -0.51
C PHE A 278 5.57 17.36 0.57
N PHE A 279 5.60 16.93 1.83
CA PHE A 279 5.22 17.76 2.97
C PHE A 279 6.02 19.08 3.03
N ALA A 280 7.35 19.00 2.93
CA ALA A 280 8.22 20.16 2.97
C ALA A 280 7.97 21.13 1.81
N LEU A 281 7.76 20.61 0.60
CA LEU A 281 7.46 21.42 -0.57
C LEU A 281 6.11 22.15 -0.42
N LEU A 282 5.07 21.47 0.04
CA LEU A 282 3.76 22.08 0.30
C LEU A 282 3.84 23.12 1.41
N ALA A 283 4.51 22.81 2.52
CA ALA A 283 4.68 23.72 3.64
C ALA A 283 5.39 25.01 3.19
N ALA A 284 6.51 24.89 2.46
CA ALA A 284 7.25 26.03 1.93
C ALA A 284 6.41 26.87 0.97
N ALA A 285 5.70 26.23 0.03
CA ALA A 285 4.83 26.92 -0.90
C ALA A 285 3.71 27.67 -0.17
N LEU A 286 3.01 27.02 0.76
CA LEU A 286 1.90 27.62 1.49
C LEU A 286 2.34 28.73 2.45
N LEU A 287 3.50 28.57 3.11
CA LEU A 287 4.12 29.64 3.91
C LEU A 287 4.40 30.87 3.06
N TRP A 288 4.97 30.68 1.86
CA TRP A 288 5.24 31.76 0.91
C TRP A 288 3.95 32.45 0.45
N MET A 289 2.91 31.68 0.14
CA MET A 289 1.62 32.21 -0.32
C MET A 289 0.88 32.98 0.77
N ASN A 290 0.75 32.38 1.96
CA ASN A 290 0.05 32.98 3.09
C ASN A 290 0.50 32.33 4.41
N TRP A 291 1.53 32.92 5.03
CA TRP A 291 2.08 32.40 6.28
C TRP A 291 1.06 32.37 7.42
N ARG A 292 0.10 33.31 7.47
CA ARG A 292 -0.90 33.38 8.55
C ARG A 292 -1.87 32.20 8.50
N LEU A 293 -2.46 31.92 7.34
CA LEU A 293 -3.34 30.77 7.17
C LEU A 293 -2.59 29.44 7.27
N THR A 294 -1.32 29.42 6.87
CA THR A 294 -0.45 28.25 7.05
C THR A 294 -0.17 28.01 8.52
N ALA A 295 0.16 29.04 9.30
CA ALA A 295 0.38 28.93 10.74
C ALA A 295 -0.90 28.58 11.51
N ALA A 296 -2.06 29.11 11.11
CA ALA A 296 -3.33 28.88 11.81
C ALA A 296 -4.03 27.58 11.39
N GLY A 297 -3.85 27.14 10.14
CA GLY A 297 -4.55 25.98 9.56
C GLY A 297 -3.63 24.79 9.32
N PHE A 298 -2.60 24.95 8.49
CA PHE A 298 -1.72 23.85 8.09
C PHE A 298 -0.89 23.32 9.26
N ALA A 299 -0.21 24.20 10.00
CA ALA A 299 0.75 23.82 11.02
C ALA A 299 0.13 23.03 12.18
N PRO A 300 -1.03 23.40 12.77
CA PRO A 300 -1.58 22.67 13.90
C PRO A 300 -1.96 21.22 13.55
N LEU A 301 -2.55 21.02 12.37
CA LEU A 301 -2.96 19.69 11.92
C LEU A 301 -1.76 18.86 11.45
N ALA A 302 -0.73 19.49 10.88
CA ALA A 302 0.52 18.81 10.60
C ALA A 302 1.23 18.36 11.89
N VAL A 303 1.33 19.25 12.88
CA VAL A 303 1.92 18.96 14.20
C VAL A 303 1.16 17.86 14.91
N LEU A 304 -0.18 17.84 14.84
CA LEU A 304 -0.99 16.76 15.39
C LEU A 304 -0.58 15.39 14.83
N VAL A 305 -0.44 15.28 13.50
CA VAL A 305 -0.05 14.02 12.86
C VAL A 305 1.39 13.63 13.18
N LEU A 306 2.32 14.59 13.16
CA LEU A 306 3.72 14.34 13.50
C LEU A 306 3.85 13.89 14.95
N ALA A 307 3.19 14.59 15.88
CA ALA A 307 3.14 14.21 17.29
C ALA A 307 2.53 12.82 17.49
N ALA A 308 1.47 12.48 16.76
CA ALA A 308 0.90 11.14 16.78
C ALA A 308 1.87 10.09 16.20
N ALA A 309 2.57 10.38 15.11
CA ALA A 309 3.56 9.48 14.52
C ALA A 309 4.72 9.17 15.46
N PHE A 310 5.34 10.21 16.04
CA PHE A 310 6.42 10.05 17.00
C PHE A 310 5.93 9.47 18.33
N GLY A 311 4.79 9.92 18.84
CA GLY A 311 4.21 9.47 20.09
C GLY A 311 3.81 7.99 20.05
N THR A 312 3.20 7.53 18.95
CA THR A 312 2.90 6.09 18.78
C THR A 312 4.17 5.26 18.59
N ASN A 313 5.21 5.81 17.96
CA ASN A 313 6.52 5.14 17.85
C ASN A 313 7.17 4.97 19.21
N TYR A 314 7.19 6.03 20.02
CA TYR A 314 7.70 5.98 21.39
C TYR A 314 6.86 5.06 22.27
N TRP A 315 5.53 5.07 22.13
CA TRP A 315 4.65 4.18 22.86
C TRP A 315 4.95 2.70 22.57
N ALA A 316 5.13 2.34 21.30
CA ALA A 316 5.39 0.97 20.86
C ALA A 316 6.82 0.48 21.16
N HIS A 317 7.82 1.34 20.97
CA HIS A 317 9.22 0.91 20.91
C HIS A 317 10.13 1.51 21.99
N ASP A 318 9.60 2.40 22.83
CA ASP A 318 10.40 3.21 23.77
C ASP A 318 11.55 3.99 23.09
N SER A 319 11.35 4.33 21.81
CA SER A 319 12.31 5.03 20.97
C SER A 319 11.63 6.09 20.13
N TRP A 320 12.30 7.22 19.92
CA TRP A 320 11.85 8.25 18.98
C TRP A 320 12.24 7.94 17.53
N ARG A 321 13.20 7.03 17.34
CA ARG A 321 13.63 6.55 16.02
C ARG A 321 12.71 5.39 15.61
N PRO A 322 12.27 5.33 14.34
CA PRO A 322 11.47 4.20 13.87
C PRO A 322 12.33 2.93 13.81
N PRO A 323 11.73 1.73 13.90
CA PRO A 323 12.46 0.45 13.86
C PRO A 323 13.48 0.34 12.74
N TYR A 324 13.15 0.82 11.53
CA TYR A 324 14.04 0.81 10.38
C TYR A 324 15.35 1.59 10.56
N ALA A 325 15.42 2.51 11.52
CA ALA A 325 16.63 3.25 11.84
C ALA A 325 17.57 2.48 12.79
N HIS A 326 17.09 1.44 13.46
CA HIS A 326 17.87 0.60 14.40
C HIS A 326 18.55 -0.55 13.66
N ARG A 327 19.51 -0.20 12.79
CA ARG A 327 20.31 -1.10 11.93
C ARG A 327 21.80 -0.77 12.03
N SER A 328 22.27 -0.47 13.24
CA SER A 328 23.67 -0.10 13.43
C SER A 328 24.59 -1.27 13.06
N ALA A 329 25.63 -0.95 12.27
CA ALA A 329 26.67 -1.91 11.91
C ALA A 329 27.74 -2.05 13.01
N THR A 330 27.83 -1.07 13.92
CA THR A 330 28.91 -0.94 14.91
C THR A 330 28.42 -1.11 16.34
N ASP A 331 27.13 -0.91 16.59
CA ASP A 331 26.50 -1.02 17.90
C ASP A 331 25.45 -2.14 17.85
N PRO A 332 25.76 -3.33 18.41
CA PRO A 332 24.83 -4.45 18.45
C PRO A 332 23.52 -4.14 19.20
N ASP A 333 23.56 -3.26 20.20
CA ASP A 333 22.38 -2.89 20.99
C ASP A 333 21.42 -1.98 20.20
N ASP A 334 21.94 -1.29 19.17
CA ASP A 334 21.17 -0.47 18.21
C ASP A 334 20.91 -1.21 16.87
N ASN A 335 20.91 -2.55 16.89
CA ASN A 335 20.54 -3.39 15.74
C ASN A 335 19.42 -4.38 16.08
N TRP A 336 18.18 -3.92 15.94
CA TRP A 336 17.00 -4.71 16.32
C TRP A 336 16.62 -5.80 15.31
N TYR A 337 17.37 -5.95 14.22
CA TYR A 337 17.14 -6.98 13.20
C TYR A 337 18.02 -8.21 13.38
N HIS A 338 19.02 -8.13 14.27
CA HIS A 338 19.96 -9.22 14.55
C HIS A 338 19.57 -9.92 15.86
N TYR A 339 18.78 -11.00 15.75
CA TYR A 339 18.30 -11.74 16.91
C TYR A 339 17.94 -13.19 16.57
N SER A 340 17.85 -14.02 17.61
CA SER A 340 17.14 -15.30 17.58
C SER A 340 15.85 -15.23 18.41
N TYR A 341 14.91 -16.11 18.10
CA TYR A 341 13.62 -16.22 18.81
C TYR A 341 13.13 -17.67 18.78
N THR A 342 12.28 -18.03 19.74
CA THR A 342 11.70 -19.37 19.82
C THR A 342 10.26 -19.33 19.33
N LEU A 343 9.90 -20.20 18.40
CA LEU A 343 8.53 -20.33 17.90
C LEU A 343 8.13 -21.81 17.84
N GLY A 344 7.14 -22.20 18.65
CA GLY A 344 6.69 -23.58 18.77
C GLY A 344 7.78 -24.54 19.29
N GLY A 345 8.55 -24.09 20.28
CA GLY A 345 9.65 -24.87 20.89
C GLY A 345 10.90 -25.03 20.01
N LYS A 346 10.96 -24.35 18.86
CA LYS A 346 12.13 -24.36 17.96
C LYS A 346 12.77 -22.99 17.92
N GLU A 347 14.08 -22.94 18.12
CA GLU A 347 14.86 -21.74 17.92
C GLU A 347 14.93 -21.40 16.42
N ARG A 348 14.81 -20.11 16.10
CA ARG A 348 14.86 -19.54 14.76
C ARG A 348 15.72 -18.29 14.78
N GLN A 349 16.44 -18.08 13.68
CA GLN A 349 17.19 -16.86 13.44
C GLN A 349 16.31 -15.85 12.69
N SER A 350 16.55 -14.56 12.93
CA SER A 350 15.97 -13.48 12.13
C SER A 350 16.33 -13.66 10.65
N TYR A 351 15.33 -13.50 9.77
CA TYR A 351 15.54 -13.54 8.32
C TYR A 351 16.55 -12.50 7.84
N TRP A 352 16.63 -11.36 8.53
CA TRP A 352 17.48 -10.23 8.15
C TRP A 352 18.96 -10.42 8.48
N LEU A 353 19.34 -11.50 9.17
CA LEU A 353 20.74 -11.90 9.35
C LEU A 353 21.35 -12.44 8.05
N ASP A 354 20.54 -13.09 7.22
CA ASP A 354 20.95 -13.66 5.94
C ASP A 354 19.80 -13.51 4.91
N PRO A 355 19.56 -12.29 4.40
CA PRO A 355 18.45 -12.02 3.49
C PRO A 355 18.64 -12.79 2.17
N GLN A 356 17.53 -13.26 1.58
CA GLN A 356 17.55 -14.12 0.40
C GLN A 356 16.95 -13.46 -0.83
N GLY A 357 17.37 -13.91 -2.02
CA GLY A 357 16.84 -13.47 -3.30
C GLY A 357 16.83 -11.94 -3.45
N ILE A 358 15.65 -11.37 -3.71
CA ILE A 358 15.49 -9.94 -3.97
C ILE A 358 15.93 -9.06 -2.78
N ASP A 359 15.83 -9.57 -1.54
CA ASP A 359 16.16 -8.81 -0.34
C ASP A 359 17.67 -8.69 -0.07
N LYS A 360 18.52 -9.43 -0.81
CA LYS A 360 19.97 -9.15 -0.86
C LYS A 360 20.28 -7.79 -1.47
N GLY A 361 19.36 -7.29 -2.30
CA GLY A 361 19.49 -6.06 -3.05
C GLY A 361 20.41 -6.18 -4.25
N GLU A 362 20.04 -5.50 -5.33
CA GLU A 362 20.78 -5.48 -6.59
C GLU A 362 22.20 -4.91 -6.40
N PRO A 363 23.29 -5.65 -6.68
CA PRO A 363 24.65 -5.13 -6.54
C PRO A 363 24.97 -3.92 -7.43
N SER A 364 24.39 -3.84 -8.63
CA SER A 364 24.68 -2.82 -9.62
C SER A 364 23.68 -1.66 -9.56
N LYS A 365 24.15 -0.41 -9.33
CA LYS A 365 23.23 0.75 -9.31
C LYS A 365 22.59 0.99 -10.68
N LEU A 366 23.30 0.64 -11.76
CA LEU A 366 22.80 0.81 -13.12
C LEU A 366 21.71 -0.22 -13.46
N ASP A 367 21.91 -1.49 -13.11
CA ASP A 367 20.89 -2.53 -13.33
C ASP A 367 19.65 -2.26 -12.48
N TYR A 368 19.88 -1.80 -11.24
CA TYR A 368 18.81 -1.35 -10.36
C TYR A 368 17.99 -0.21 -10.98
N ALA A 369 18.66 0.83 -11.49
CA ALA A 369 17.99 1.94 -12.16
C ALA A 369 17.24 1.47 -13.42
N PHE A 370 17.88 0.67 -14.27
CA PHE A 370 17.28 0.11 -15.48
C PHE A 370 15.99 -0.64 -15.16
N HIS A 371 16.04 -1.56 -14.19
CA HIS A 371 14.90 -2.35 -13.78
C HIS A 371 13.83 -1.57 -12.99
N CYS A 372 14.17 -0.41 -12.41
CA CYS A 372 13.21 0.54 -11.84
C CYS A 372 12.49 1.39 -12.91
N PHE A 373 13.10 1.65 -14.08
CA PHE A 373 12.47 2.45 -15.13
C PHE A 373 11.76 1.61 -16.20
N VAL A 374 12.47 0.68 -16.84
CA VAL A 374 11.99 -0.02 -18.05
C VAL A 374 12.15 -1.54 -17.99
N GLY A 375 12.75 -2.08 -16.93
CA GLY A 375 12.90 -3.53 -16.76
C GLY A 375 11.76 -4.17 -15.96
N HIS A 376 12.04 -5.22 -15.19
CA HIS A 376 11.00 -6.07 -14.63
C HIS A 376 10.10 -5.41 -13.59
N HIS A 377 10.62 -4.45 -12.81
CA HIS A 377 9.84 -3.65 -11.84
C HIS A 377 9.58 -2.22 -12.34
N GLY A 378 9.71 -2.00 -13.66
CA GLY A 378 9.85 -0.67 -14.22
C GLY A 378 8.57 0.16 -14.19
N ILE A 379 8.71 1.44 -13.83
CA ILE A 379 7.63 2.44 -13.86
C ILE A 379 6.97 2.49 -15.25
N PHE A 380 7.77 2.49 -16.32
CA PHE A 380 7.28 2.62 -17.69
C PHE A 380 7.01 1.28 -18.39
N SER A 381 7.61 0.19 -17.93
CA SER A 381 7.36 -1.14 -18.52
C SER A 381 6.11 -1.78 -17.93
N LEU A 382 5.89 -1.68 -16.62
CA LEU A 382 4.68 -2.16 -15.97
C LEU A 382 3.52 -1.19 -16.15
N THR A 383 3.76 0.12 -16.10
CA THR A 383 2.70 1.13 -16.18
C THR A 383 2.99 2.15 -17.29
N PRO A 384 3.02 1.71 -18.57
CA PRO A 384 3.45 2.55 -19.69
C PRO A 384 2.63 3.83 -19.90
N MET A 385 1.42 3.91 -19.36
CA MET A 385 0.66 5.17 -19.35
C MET A 385 1.39 6.33 -18.65
N TRP A 386 2.34 6.06 -17.74
CA TRP A 386 3.15 7.11 -17.10
C TRP A 386 4.06 7.87 -18.07
N LEU A 387 4.32 7.35 -19.27
CA LEU A 387 4.95 8.13 -20.35
C LEU A 387 4.13 9.37 -20.70
N LEU A 388 2.79 9.28 -20.61
CA LEU A 388 1.88 10.40 -20.82
C LEU A 388 1.98 11.42 -19.68
N SER A 389 2.24 10.99 -18.45
CA SER A 389 2.48 11.90 -17.32
C SER A 389 3.78 12.69 -17.48
N ALA A 390 4.85 12.04 -17.94
CA ALA A 390 6.11 12.73 -18.24
C ALA A 390 5.93 13.75 -19.38
N TRP A 391 5.25 13.36 -20.46
CA TRP A 391 4.97 14.25 -21.58
C TRP A 391 4.00 15.39 -21.21
N GLY A 392 3.00 15.10 -20.41
CA GLY A 392 2.03 16.09 -19.93
C GLY A 392 2.66 17.11 -18.99
N THR A 393 3.55 16.66 -18.09
CA THR A 393 4.39 17.55 -17.27
C THR A 393 5.20 18.50 -18.16
N TRP A 394 5.86 17.98 -19.20
CA TRP A 394 6.60 18.81 -20.16
C TRP A 394 5.70 19.83 -20.88
N PHE A 395 4.49 19.45 -21.28
CA PHE A 395 3.55 20.37 -21.91
C PHE A 395 3.14 21.51 -20.98
N TRP A 396 2.78 21.21 -19.74
CA TRP A 396 2.44 22.26 -18.78
C TRP A 396 3.61 23.17 -18.48
N LEU A 397 4.83 22.64 -18.31
CA LEU A 397 6.04 23.46 -18.12
C LEU A 397 6.28 24.44 -19.27
N ARG A 398 6.02 24.03 -20.52
CA ARG A 398 6.28 24.86 -21.72
C ARG A 398 5.13 25.79 -22.06
N ARG A 399 3.89 25.34 -21.92
CA ARG A 399 2.69 25.96 -22.52
C ARG A 399 1.55 26.19 -21.54
N GLY A 400 1.66 25.71 -20.30
CA GLY A 400 0.66 25.95 -19.27
C GLY A 400 0.60 27.42 -18.86
N THR A 401 -0.48 27.77 -18.18
CA THR A 401 -0.61 28.97 -17.35
C THR A 401 0.46 28.98 -16.24
N SER A 402 0.63 30.11 -15.56
CA SER A 402 1.58 30.20 -14.44
C SER A 402 1.33 29.13 -13.37
N ALA A 403 0.07 28.93 -12.99
CA ALA A 403 -0.32 27.93 -12.01
C ALA A 403 -0.06 26.49 -12.48
N GLU A 404 -0.40 26.16 -13.73
CA GLU A 404 -0.12 24.84 -14.31
C GLU A 404 1.40 24.56 -14.40
N ARG A 405 2.21 25.57 -14.76
CA ARG A 405 3.68 25.46 -14.79
C ARG A 405 4.25 25.18 -13.41
N GLN A 406 3.76 25.90 -12.39
CA GLN A 406 4.20 25.71 -11.01
C GLN A 406 3.81 24.34 -10.46
N LEU A 407 2.60 23.87 -10.75
CA LEU A 407 2.17 22.51 -10.42
C LEU A 407 3.06 21.46 -11.09
N ALA A 408 3.28 21.58 -12.41
CA ALA A 408 4.13 20.67 -13.16
C ALA A 408 5.58 20.68 -12.65
N ALA A 409 6.12 21.86 -12.31
CA ALA A 409 7.45 21.99 -11.73
C ALA A 409 7.55 21.32 -10.35
N GLY A 410 6.54 21.50 -9.49
CA GLY A 410 6.50 20.84 -8.18
C GLY A 410 6.41 19.31 -8.30
N ILE A 411 5.57 18.79 -9.20
CA ILE A 411 5.45 17.36 -9.47
C ILE A 411 6.76 16.78 -10.04
N ALA A 412 7.38 17.49 -10.99
CA ALA A 412 8.66 17.09 -11.57
C ALA A 412 9.77 17.07 -10.52
N LEU A 413 9.90 18.14 -9.73
CA LEU A 413 10.89 18.25 -8.66
C LEU A 413 10.72 17.12 -7.65
N LEU A 414 9.49 16.89 -7.17
CA LEU A 414 9.21 15.83 -6.22
C LEU A 414 9.54 14.45 -6.79
N THR A 415 9.15 14.18 -8.04
CA THR A 415 9.44 12.91 -8.72
C THR A 415 10.95 12.68 -8.80
N VAL A 416 11.72 13.70 -9.19
CA VAL A 416 13.19 13.63 -9.25
C VAL A 416 13.78 13.38 -7.86
N VAL A 417 13.35 14.13 -6.84
CA VAL A 417 13.86 13.97 -5.45
C VAL A 417 13.63 12.55 -4.94
N VAL A 418 12.42 12.01 -5.13
CA VAL A 418 12.06 10.66 -4.66
C VAL A 418 12.83 9.58 -5.44
N LEU A 419 12.97 9.73 -6.76
CA LEU A 419 13.77 8.81 -7.57
C LEU A 419 15.25 8.86 -7.19
N THR A 420 15.82 10.05 -6.98
CA THR A 420 17.20 10.21 -6.51
C THR A 420 17.40 9.58 -5.14
N PHE A 421 16.44 9.73 -4.23
CA PHE A 421 16.48 9.06 -2.94
C PHE A 421 16.61 7.54 -3.09
N TYR A 422 15.66 6.89 -3.79
CA TYR A 422 15.64 5.42 -3.90
C TYR A 422 16.75 4.83 -4.79
N ILE A 423 17.05 5.46 -5.92
CA ILE A 423 17.98 4.92 -6.93
C ILE A 423 19.42 5.37 -6.66
N GLY A 424 19.61 6.63 -6.24
CA GLY A 424 20.94 7.23 -6.08
C GLY A 424 21.53 7.05 -4.69
N LEU A 425 20.72 7.31 -3.65
CA LEU A 425 21.21 7.51 -2.28
C LEU A 425 21.10 6.29 -1.37
N ARG A 426 20.19 5.35 -1.64
CA ARG A 426 20.03 4.17 -0.78
C ARG A 426 21.20 3.17 -0.89
N PRO A 427 21.57 2.51 0.23
CA PRO A 427 22.58 1.45 0.24
C PRO A 427 22.10 0.18 -0.49
N GLN A 428 22.99 -0.79 -0.67
CA GLN A 428 22.69 -2.00 -1.43
C GLN A 428 21.47 -2.77 -0.93
N ILE A 429 21.38 -2.98 0.39
CA ILE A 429 20.30 -3.75 1.00
C ILE A 429 18.89 -3.22 0.66
N ASP A 430 18.79 -1.93 0.33
CA ASP A 430 17.54 -1.28 -0.04
C ASP A 430 17.30 -1.27 -1.56
N ARG A 431 18.22 -1.79 -2.37
CA ARG A 431 18.05 -1.94 -3.83
C ARG A 431 17.27 -3.21 -4.18
N ASN A 432 16.16 -3.44 -3.46
CA ASN A 432 15.34 -4.64 -3.59
C ASN A 432 14.03 -4.42 -4.37
N TYR A 433 13.89 -3.30 -5.08
CA TYR A 433 12.72 -2.98 -5.92
C TYR A 433 11.38 -2.93 -5.17
N GLY A 434 11.40 -2.79 -3.84
CA GLY A 434 10.24 -2.88 -2.97
C GLY A 434 10.09 -4.23 -2.27
N GLY A 435 11.05 -5.15 -2.41
CA GLY A 435 10.99 -6.52 -1.90
C GLY A 435 10.11 -7.41 -2.77
N MET A 436 9.51 -8.45 -2.19
CA MET A 436 8.64 -9.34 -2.96
C MET A 436 7.27 -8.66 -3.29
N THR A 437 7.20 -7.94 -4.41
CA THR A 437 6.03 -7.12 -4.83
C THR A 437 5.82 -7.11 -6.35
N SER A 438 4.58 -6.88 -6.81
CA SER A 438 4.20 -6.88 -8.23
C SER A 438 4.54 -5.57 -8.97
N GLY A 439 5.29 -4.67 -8.33
CA GLY A 439 5.71 -3.39 -8.89
C GLY A 439 6.47 -2.56 -7.84
N LEU A 440 7.14 -1.49 -8.29
CA LEU A 440 7.96 -0.60 -7.47
C LEU A 440 7.11 0.25 -6.50
N ARG A 441 6.64 -0.40 -5.43
CA ARG A 441 5.58 0.11 -4.54
C ARG A 441 5.89 1.40 -3.81
N TRP A 442 7.17 1.70 -3.60
CA TRP A 442 7.62 2.94 -2.97
C TRP A 442 7.22 4.22 -3.72
N LEU A 443 6.86 4.10 -5.00
CA LEU A 443 6.44 5.25 -5.81
C LEU A 443 4.92 5.34 -5.98
N PHE A 444 4.15 4.37 -5.50
CA PHE A 444 2.71 4.32 -5.77
C PHE A 444 1.95 5.51 -5.19
N TRP A 445 2.42 6.08 -4.08
CA TRP A 445 1.81 7.27 -3.48
C TRP A 445 1.91 8.53 -4.37
N LEU A 446 2.78 8.55 -5.38
CA LEU A 446 2.88 9.63 -6.37
C LEU A 446 1.81 9.54 -7.47
N ALA A 447 1.11 8.41 -7.61
CA ALA A 447 0.12 8.17 -8.66
C ALA A 447 -0.90 9.32 -8.85
N PRO A 448 -1.56 9.88 -7.80
CA PRO A 448 -2.50 10.98 -8.00
C PRO A 448 -1.86 12.24 -8.61
N LEU A 449 -0.60 12.51 -8.31
CA LEU A 449 0.15 13.65 -8.87
C LEU A 449 0.45 13.39 -10.36
N TRP A 450 0.90 12.17 -10.68
CA TRP A 450 1.19 11.77 -12.06
C TRP A 450 -0.08 11.71 -12.93
N LEU A 451 -1.21 11.28 -12.38
CA LEU A 451 -2.50 11.29 -13.06
C LEU A 451 -2.93 12.73 -13.42
N LEU A 452 -2.78 13.67 -12.48
CA LEU A 452 -3.05 15.09 -12.77
C LEU A 452 -2.14 15.59 -13.91
N ALA A 453 -0.85 15.31 -13.84
CA ALA A 453 0.13 15.73 -14.84
C ALA A 453 -0.08 15.09 -16.22
N MET A 454 -0.84 14.00 -16.31
CA MET A 454 -1.16 13.29 -17.56
C MET A 454 -2.13 14.06 -18.47
N LEU A 455 -3.02 14.86 -17.89
CA LEU A 455 -4.14 15.52 -18.58
C LEU A 455 -3.75 16.21 -19.90
N PRO A 456 -2.76 17.12 -19.96
CA PRO A 456 -2.41 17.82 -21.20
C PRO A 456 -1.91 16.89 -22.31
N ALA A 457 -1.28 15.75 -21.98
CA ALA A 457 -0.89 14.76 -22.98
C ALA A 457 -2.10 13.97 -23.49
N ALA A 458 -3.01 13.57 -22.60
CA ALA A 458 -4.26 12.89 -22.97
C ALA A 458 -5.14 13.79 -23.87
N ASP A 459 -5.27 15.07 -23.52
CA ASP A 459 -5.95 16.09 -24.34
C ASP A 459 -5.29 16.20 -25.73
N ARG A 460 -3.95 16.21 -25.79
CA ARG A 460 -3.22 16.32 -27.07
C ARG A 460 -3.44 15.10 -27.97
N LEU A 461 -3.45 13.89 -27.40
CA LEU A 461 -3.65 12.65 -28.13
C LEU A 461 -5.09 12.50 -28.64
N SER A 462 -6.06 13.09 -27.94
CA SER A 462 -7.47 13.08 -28.36
C SER A 462 -7.75 13.82 -29.68
N GLN A 463 -6.80 14.61 -30.18
CA GLN A 463 -6.94 15.37 -31.43
C GLN A 463 -6.92 14.49 -32.69
N CYS A 464 -6.45 13.24 -32.61
CA CYS A 464 -6.47 12.33 -33.74
C CYS A 464 -6.65 10.87 -33.32
N ARG A 465 -7.24 10.06 -34.22
CA ARG A 465 -7.51 8.64 -33.96
C ARG A 465 -6.25 7.85 -33.62
N ARG A 466 -5.13 8.12 -34.31
CA ARG A 466 -3.84 7.46 -34.03
C ARG A 466 -3.33 7.76 -32.62
N GLY A 467 -3.47 9.01 -32.16
CA GLY A 467 -3.06 9.42 -30.82
C GLY A 467 -3.89 8.72 -29.74
N MET A 468 -5.21 8.67 -29.93
CA MET A 468 -6.11 7.90 -29.06
C MET A 468 -5.74 6.42 -29.03
N SER A 469 -5.46 5.80 -30.18
CA SER A 469 -5.02 4.40 -30.25
C SER A 469 -3.74 4.16 -29.44
N VAL A 470 -2.74 5.04 -29.55
CA VAL A 470 -1.51 4.94 -28.74
C VAL A 470 -1.82 5.00 -27.25
N ALA A 471 -2.61 5.99 -26.82
CA ALA A 471 -2.99 6.12 -25.41
C ALA A 471 -3.75 4.90 -24.89
N LEU A 472 -4.67 4.34 -25.69
CA LEU A 472 -5.39 3.11 -25.35
C LEU A 472 -4.46 1.91 -25.23
N VAL A 473 -3.46 1.75 -26.11
CA VAL A 473 -2.46 0.68 -25.99
C VAL A 473 -1.66 0.81 -24.68
N LEU A 474 -1.18 2.02 -24.36
CA LEU A 474 -0.46 2.28 -23.12
C LEU A 474 -1.34 1.97 -21.89
N LEU A 475 -2.61 2.35 -21.93
CA LEU A 475 -3.56 2.03 -20.86
C LEU A 475 -3.79 0.52 -20.76
N THR A 476 -4.00 -0.19 -21.87
CA THR A 476 -4.21 -1.65 -21.89
C THR A 476 -3.07 -2.41 -21.20
N PHE A 477 -1.82 -2.09 -21.52
CA PHE A 477 -0.67 -2.73 -20.85
C PHE A 477 -0.56 -2.34 -19.38
N SER A 478 -0.93 -1.12 -19.02
CA SER A 478 -0.96 -0.67 -17.61
C SER A 478 -2.03 -1.44 -16.82
N VAL A 479 -3.22 -1.61 -17.39
CA VAL A 479 -4.33 -2.40 -16.82
C VAL A 479 -3.96 -3.88 -16.73
N LEU A 480 -3.27 -4.43 -17.74
CA LEU A 480 -2.74 -5.80 -17.70
C LEU A 480 -1.83 -5.98 -16.49
N SER A 481 -0.86 -5.08 -16.29
CA SER A 481 0.06 -5.17 -15.15
C SER A 481 -0.65 -5.03 -13.81
N ALA A 482 -1.60 -4.11 -13.69
CA ALA A 482 -2.40 -3.93 -12.47
C ALA A 482 -3.33 -5.13 -12.19
N SER A 483 -3.79 -5.81 -13.24
CA SER A 483 -4.66 -6.98 -13.13
C SER A 483 -3.90 -8.27 -12.90
N TYR A 484 -2.67 -8.39 -13.39
CA TYR A 484 -1.86 -9.62 -13.30
C TYR A 484 -1.78 -10.20 -11.88
N PRO A 485 -1.45 -9.44 -10.83
CA PRO A 485 -1.42 -9.95 -9.45
C PRO A 485 -2.83 -9.95 -8.81
N THR A 486 -3.82 -10.55 -9.49
CA THR A 486 -5.25 -10.45 -9.09
C THR A 486 -5.50 -10.84 -7.64
N TRP A 487 -4.87 -11.93 -7.19
CA TRP A 487 -5.14 -12.54 -5.89
C TRP A 487 -4.15 -12.10 -4.81
N ASN A 488 -2.94 -11.70 -5.20
CA ASN A 488 -1.88 -11.36 -4.26
C ASN A 488 -0.87 -10.39 -4.92
N PRO A 489 -0.76 -9.14 -4.46
CA PRO A 489 0.24 -8.19 -4.93
C PRO A 489 1.67 -8.49 -4.45
N TRP A 490 1.84 -9.39 -3.48
CA TRP A 490 3.15 -9.81 -2.95
C TRP A 490 3.77 -10.94 -3.77
N MET A 491 3.87 -10.74 -5.09
CA MET A 491 4.42 -11.68 -6.05
C MET A 491 5.15 -10.95 -7.18
N GLN A 492 6.00 -11.64 -7.94
CA GLN A 492 6.82 -10.99 -8.96
C GLN A 492 5.94 -10.49 -10.11
N PRO A 493 6.26 -9.33 -10.72
CA PRO A 493 5.51 -8.81 -11.85
C PRO A 493 5.61 -9.74 -13.05
N TRP A 494 4.64 -9.66 -13.97
CA TRP A 494 4.59 -10.54 -15.14
C TRP A 494 5.84 -10.45 -16.01
N ILE A 495 6.48 -9.29 -16.11
CA ILE A 495 7.74 -9.12 -16.87
C ILE A 495 8.85 -9.94 -16.23
N TYR A 496 8.97 -9.93 -14.90
CA TYR A 496 9.94 -10.76 -14.18
C TYR A 496 9.73 -12.24 -14.48
N ASN A 497 8.48 -12.72 -14.34
CA ASN A 497 8.14 -14.12 -14.57
C ASN A 497 8.34 -14.52 -16.04
N TRP A 498 8.05 -13.62 -16.97
CA TRP A 498 8.34 -13.83 -18.39
C TRP A 498 9.84 -13.94 -18.65
N LEU A 499 10.67 -13.05 -18.09
CA LEU A 499 12.13 -13.14 -18.21
C LEU A 499 12.65 -14.47 -17.65
N GLN A 500 12.14 -14.92 -16.50
CA GLN A 500 12.51 -16.23 -15.95
C GLN A 500 12.12 -17.38 -16.88
N SER A 501 10.93 -17.33 -17.50
CA SER A 501 10.51 -18.34 -18.49
C SER A 501 11.40 -18.36 -19.73
N CYS A 502 12.03 -17.22 -20.06
CA CYS A 502 13.03 -17.09 -21.13
C CYS A 502 14.45 -17.50 -20.69
N GLY A 503 14.63 -18.00 -19.47
CA GLY A 503 15.92 -18.48 -18.95
C GLY A 503 16.76 -17.44 -18.19
N TRP A 504 16.23 -16.25 -17.90
CA TRP A 504 16.90 -15.31 -17.01
C TRP A 504 16.88 -15.84 -15.56
N ARG A 505 18.05 -15.88 -14.91
CA ARG A 505 18.22 -16.57 -13.62
C ARG A 505 17.58 -15.84 -12.43
N GLY A 506 17.11 -14.60 -12.60
CA GLY A 506 16.48 -13.82 -11.55
C GLY A 506 17.42 -13.46 -10.40
N PHE A 507 16.86 -13.20 -9.22
CA PHE A 507 17.64 -12.94 -8.00
C PHE A 507 18.20 -14.25 -7.42
N GLY A 508 19.51 -14.31 -7.20
CA GLY A 508 20.22 -15.47 -6.65
C GLY A 508 20.33 -15.52 -5.13
#